data_AF-A0AAW0YNT0-F1
#
_entry.id   AF-A0AAW0YNT0-F1
#
_cell.length_a   1.000
_cell.length_b   1.000
_cell.length_c   1.000
_cell.angle_alpha   90.00
_cell.angle_beta   90.00
_cell.angle_gamma   90.00
#
_symmetry.space_group_name_H-M   'P 1'
#
loop_
_entity.id
_entity.type
_entity.pdbx_description
1 polymer ?
#
loop_
_entity_poly.entity_id
_entity_poly.type
_entity_poly.pdbx_seq_one_letter_code
_entity_poly.pdbx_strand_id
1 'polypeptide(L)'
;MPFGGVKASGHGRFGGEEGLRSLCSAKSITEDRFFSWIRTSIPGPVDFPLPEPSTAWTFLEGLVGLAYAGSLWGRAKGLAGLLKALVL
;
A
#
# COMPACT_ATOMS: atom_id res chain seq x y z
N MET A 1 18.61 -26.29 9.58
CA MET A 1 17.50 -26.47 8.60
C MET A 1 16.20 -26.55 9.39
N PRO A 2 15.13 -25.88 8.95
CA PRO A 2 13.82 -25.98 9.61
C PRO A 2 13.26 -27.40 9.46
N PHE A 3 12.68 -27.93 10.53
CA PHE A 3 11.97 -29.22 10.50
C PHE A 3 10.47 -28.96 10.62
N GLY A 4 9.66 -29.59 9.78
CA GLY A 4 8.22 -29.33 9.77
C GLY A 4 7.45 -30.40 9.01
N GLY A 5 6.20 -30.59 9.40
CA GLY A 5 5.28 -31.51 8.74
C GLY A 5 4.62 -30.90 7.50
N VAL A 6 3.98 -31.75 6.71
CA VAL A 6 3.11 -31.36 5.60
C VAL A 6 1.87 -32.26 5.54
N LYS A 7 0.69 -31.68 5.25
CA LYS A 7 -0.61 -32.38 5.20
C LYS A 7 -0.91 -33.10 6.52
N ALA A 8 -1.15 -34.41 6.47
CA ALA A 8 -1.52 -35.24 7.62
C ALA A 8 -0.40 -35.34 8.67
N SER A 9 0.86 -35.06 8.30
CA SER A 9 1.99 -35.09 9.24
C SER A 9 2.14 -33.79 10.06
N GLY A 10 1.28 -32.79 9.83
CA GLY A 10 1.30 -31.49 10.53
C GLY A 10 1.53 -30.31 9.59
N HIS A 11 1.51 -29.09 10.14
CA HIS A 11 1.80 -27.84 9.43
C HIS A 11 2.70 -26.94 10.28
N GLY A 12 3.42 -26.03 9.63
CA GLY A 12 4.42 -25.18 10.27
C GLY A 12 5.80 -25.80 10.27
N ARG A 13 6.77 -25.03 10.76
CA ARG A 13 8.19 -25.40 10.85
C ARG A 13 8.71 -25.00 12.21
N PHE A 14 9.59 -25.80 12.79
CA PHE A 14 10.26 -25.53 14.05
C PHE A 14 11.77 -25.75 13.94
N GLY A 15 12.50 -25.24 14.94
CA GLY A 15 13.94 -25.35 15.03
C GLY A 15 14.69 -24.21 14.34
N GLY A 16 15.74 -23.72 15.00
CA GLY A 16 16.50 -22.57 14.54
C GLY A 16 15.67 -21.29 14.46
N GLU A 17 16.07 -20.37 13.58
CA GLU A 17 15.45 -19.05 13.41
C GLU A 17 13.98 -19.13 12.92
N GLU A 18 13.66 -20.07 12.04
CA GLU A 18 12.30 -20.25 11.49
C GLU A 18 11.30 -20.69 12.57
N GLY A 19 11.73 -21.52 13.52
CA GLY A 19 10.88 -21.89 14.66
C GLY A 19 10.61 -20.71 15.60
N LEU A 20 11.62 -19.88 15.87
CA LEU A 20 11.43 -18.67 16.69
C LEU A 20 10.48 -17.68 16.00
N ARG A 21 10.62 -17.48 14.69
CA ARG A 21 9.71 -16.64 13.91
C ARG A 21 8.27 -17.15 13.92
N SER A 22 8.05 -18.46 13.94
CA SER A 22 6.69 -19.04 14.04
C SER A 22 5.96 -18.71 15.35
N LEU A 23 6.71 -18.33 16.40
CA LEU A 23 6.15 -17.90 17.69
C LEU A 23 5.94 -16.38 17.76
N CYS A 24 6.36 -15.65 16.71
CA CYS A 24 6.23 -14.20 16.64
C CYS A 24 5.07 -13.80 15.70
N SER A 25 4.37 -12.73 16.07
CA SER A 25 3.48 -12.04 15.13
C SER A 25 4.31 -11.11 14.26
N ALA A 26 4.46 -11.45 12.98
CA ALA A 26 5.18 -10.60 12.04
C ALA A 26 4.40 -9.30 11.81
N LYS A 27 4.98 -8.17 12.22
CA LYS A 27 4.41 -6.84 12.03
C LYS A 27 5.38 -6.00 11.20
N SER A 28 4.91 -5.52 10.05
CA SER A 28 5.60 -4.48 9.29
C SER A 28 5.31 -3.11 9.90
N ILE A 29 6.35 -2.36 10.24
CA ILE A 29 6.25 -0.97 10.71
C ILE A 29 6.94 -0.11 9.65
N THR A 30 6.25 0.92 9.19
CA THR A 30 6.81 1.92 8.26
C THR A 30 6.78 3.26 8.97
N GLU A 31 7.90 3.97 8.93
CA GLU A 31 8.05 5.30 9.49
C GLU A 31 8.69 6.24 8.46
N ASP A 32 8.28 7.50 8.49
CA ASP A 32 8.87 8.54 7.64
C ASP A 32 10.28 8.87 8.12
N ARG A 33 11.29 8.35 7.41
CA ARG A 33 12.71 8.57 7.73
C ARG A 33 13.07 10.05 7.87
N PHE A 34 12.38 10.92 7.15
CA PHE A 34 12.57 12.37 7.14
C PHE A 34 11.29 13.11 7.49
N PHE A 35 10.56 12.67 8.52
CA PHE A 35 9.26 13.23 8.92
C PHE A 35 9.23 14.77 9.06
N SER A 36 10.37 15.41 9.38
CA SER A 36 10.48 16.87 9.48
C SER A 36 10.55 17.60 8.12
N TRP A 37 10.92 16.91 7.04
CA TRP A 37 11.13 17.50 5.71
C TRP A 37 10.14 16.98 4.66
N ILE A 38 9.77 15.71 4.75
CA ILE A 38 8.84 15.05 3.83
C ILE A 38 7.74 14.44 4.69
N ARG A 39 6.53 14.98 4.54
CA ARG A 39 5.33 14.45 5.20
C ARG A 39 4.47 13.71 4.17
N THR A 40 4.20 12.44 4.41
CA THR A 40 3.16 11.72 3.65
C THR A 40 1.80 11.97 4.29
N SER A 41 1.35 13.23 4.27
CA SER A 41 -0.02 13.54 4.68
C SER A 41 -1.00 12.88 3.71
N ILE A 42 -2.07 12.30 4.25
CA ILE A 42 -3.14 11.72 3.44
C ILE A 42 -3.76 12.86 2.59
N PRO A 43 -3.87 12.70 1.26
CA PRO A 43 -4.50 13.71 0.41
C PRO A 43 -5.97 13.90 0.79
N GLY A 44 -6.44 15.16 0.86
CA GLY A 44 -7.83 15.50 1.22
C GLY A 44 -8.92 14.70 0.48
N PRO A 45 -8.82 14.44 -0.84
CA PRO A 45 -9.79 13.63 -1.58
C PRO A 45 -9.97 12.18 -1.10
N VAL A 46 -9.04 11.67 -0.30
CA VAL A 46 -9.06 10.31 0.26
C VAL A 46 -8.83 10.31 1.78
N ASP A 47 -8.93 11.48 2.42
CA ASP A 47 -8.82 11.61 3.86
C ASP A 47 -10.13 11.21 4.54
N PHE A 48 -10.04 10.66 5.75
CA PHE A 48 -11.22 10.20 6.48
C PHE A 48 -11.74 11.29 7.45
N PRO A 49 -13.06 11.52 7.54
CA PRO A 49 -14.15 10.82 6.85
C PRO A 49 -14.18 11.10 5.34
N LEU A 50 -14.44 10.06 4.54
CA LEU A 50 -14.31 10.17 3.08
C LEU A 50 -15.22 11.26 2.52
N PRO A 51 -14.72 12.08 1.58
CA PRO A 51 -15.53 13.04 0.85
C PRO A 51 -16.47 12.34 -0.14
N GLU A 52 -17.06 13.13 -1.04
CA GLU A 52 -17.97 12.62 -2.06
C GLU A 52 -17.32 11.47 -2.86
N PRO A 53 -18.01 10.30 -3.00
CA PRO A 53 -17.40 9.11 -3.58
C PRO A 53 -16.85 9.30 -4.99
N SER A 54 -17.46 10.18 -5.80
CA SER A 54 -16.98 10.43 -7.15
C SER A 54 -15.61 11.14 -7.16
N THR A 55 -15.37 12.07 -6.24
CA THR A 55 -14.07 12.74 -6.08
C THR A 55 -12.99 11.77 -5.63
N ALA A 56 -13.26 10.96 -4.60
CA ALA A 56 -12.32 9.96 -4.11
C ALA A 56 -11.96 8.91 -5.18
N TRP A 57 -12.97 8.43 -5.92
CA TRP A 57 -12.77 7.48 -7.00
C TRP A 57 -11.95 8.06 -8.16
N THR A 58 -12.26 9.29 -8.58
CA THR A 58 -11.52 9.99 -9.65
C THR A 58 -10.06 10.20 -9.26
N PHE A 59 -9.79 10.52 -7.98
CA PHE A 59 -8.42 10.63 -7.47
C PHE A 59 -7.68 9.29 -7.55
N LEU A 60 -8.30 8.19 -7.11
CA LEU A 60 -7.69 6.87 -7.12
C LEU A 60 -7.42 6.36 -8.54
N GLU A 61 -8.36 6.51 -9.47
CA GLU A 61 -8.16 6.17 -10.88
C GLU A 61 -7.01 6.99 -11.49
N GLY A 62 -6.96 8.30 -11.20
CA GLY A 62 -5.87 9.17 -11.62
C GLY A 62 -4.52 8.74 -11.08
N LEU A 63 -4.45 8.36 -9.80
CA LEU A 63 -3.23 7.88 -9.13
C LEU A 63 -2.71 6.60 -9.76
N VAL A 64 -3.59 5.61 -9.96
CA VAL A 64 -3.25 4.34 -10.62
C VAL A 64 -2.80 4.59 -12.06
N GLY A 65 -3.52 5.44 -12.79
CA GLY A 65 -3.16 5.84 -14.15
C GLY A 65 -1.79 6.51 -14.23
N LEU A 66 -1.46 7.40 -13.29
CA LEU A 66 -0.16 8.06 -13.23
C LEU A 66 0.97 7.07 -12.91
N ALA A 67 0.77 6.18 -11.95
CA ALA A 67 1.80 5.26 -11.47
C ALA A 67 2.04 4.08 -12.44
N TYR A 68 0.96 3.49 -12.97
CA TYR A 68 1.02 2.18 -13.64
C TYR A 68 0.67 2.21 -15.13
N ALA A 69 0.27 3.34 -15.72
CA ALA A 69 0.04 3.36 -17.17
C ALA A 69 1.34 3.06 -17.94
N GLY A 70 1.22 2.15 -18.91
CA GLY A 70 2.32 1.73 -19.79
C GLY A 70 2.71 2.77 -20.86
N SER A 71 1.91 3.82 -21.05
CA SER A 71 2.17 4.89 -22.03
C SER A 71 2.28 6.26 -21.36
N LEU A 72 3.11 7.13 -21.92
CA LEU A 72 3.28 8.52 -21.44
C LEU A 72 1.95 9.29 -21.50
N TRP A 73 1.14 9.05 -22.53
CA TRP A 73 -0.19 9.65 -22.66
C TRP A 73 -1.14 9.17 -21.55
N GLY A 74 -1.10 7.87 -21.20
CA GLY A 74 -1.89 7.34 -20.09
C GLY A 74 -1.51 7.96 -18.76
N ARG A 75 -0.21 8.19 -18.53
CA ARG A 75 0.28 8.89 -17.34
C ARG A 75 -0.14 10.36 -17.29
N ALA A 76 -0.07 11.06 -18.43
CA ALA A 76 -0.55 12.44 -18.54
C ALA A 76 -2.06 12.56 -18.26
N LYS A 77 -2.85 11.62 -18.77
CA LYS A 77 -4.29 11.54 -18.48
C LYS A 77 -4.55 11.26 -16.98
N GLY A 78 -3.76 10.38 -16.36
CA GLY A 78 -3.81 10.11 -14.93
C GLY A 78 -3.51 11.36 -14.09
N LEU A 79 -2.47 12.12 -14.47
CA LEU A 79 -2.12 13.39 -13.84
C LEU A 79 -3.26 14.42 -13.94
N ALA A 80 -3.89 14.53 -15.11
CA ALA A 80 -5.04 15.42 -15.29
C ALA A 80 -6.23 15.02 -14.38
N GLY A 81 -6.47 13.72 -14.20
CA GLY A 81 -7.48 13.19 -13.28
C GLY A 81 -7.20 13.56 -11.82
N LEU A 82 -5.94 13.44 -11.38
CA LEU A 82 -5.52 13.84 -10.04
C LEU A 82 -5.74 15.32 -9.78
N LEU A 83 -5.32 16.19 -10.71
CA LEU A 83 -5.52 17.64 -10.58
C LEU A 83 -7.00 18.00 -10.52
N LYS A 84 -7.84 17.34 -11.32
CA LYS A 84 -9.29 17.56 -11.30
C LYS A 84 -9.89 17.20 -9.94
N ALA A 85 -9.52 16.05 -9.38
CA ALA A 85 -10.04 15.59 -8.10
C ALA A 85 -9.52 16.39 -6.89
N LEU A 86 -8.43 17.16 -7.06
CA LEU A 86 -7.88 18.03 -6.01
C LEU A 86 -8.54 19.42 -5.97
N VAL A 87 -9.18 19.83 -7.08
CA VAL A 87 -9.79 21.16 -7.25
C VAL A 87 -11.31 21.14 -7.00
N LEU A 88 -11.93 19.97 -7.10
CA LEU A 88 -13.35 19.70 -6.79
C LEU A 88 -13.56 19.48 -5.29
#